data_AF-A0A519KJT2-F1
#
_entry.id   AF-A0A519KJT2-F1
#
_cell.length_a   1.000
_cell.length_b   1.000
_cell.length_c   1.000
_cell.angle_alpha   90.00
_cell.angle_beta   90.00
_cell.angle_gamma   90.00
#
_symmetry.space_group_name_H-M   'P 1'
#
loop_
_entity.id
_entity.type
_entity.pdbx_description
1 polymer ?
#
loop_
_entity_poly.entity_id
_entity_poly.type
_entity_poly.pdbx_seq_one_letter_code
_entity_poly.pdbx_strand_id
1 'polypeptide(L)'
;MQGREARRHRAGLPDPVHRQREAGMSLILEQLVAGRRGFRLPSLDLVLQPGQVVALIGPNGAGKTTLLKTLAGLLDPQDGRISRSGAAAWLPPPGAVSAGFSALHVVALGRAGRRVWSAGLTPDDLDAARAALTRLQVAGLADRPFDRLSSGQQQLVLIARLFVQDAAVCLLDEPLALLDPAHAQQVETAIRALAAEGRVVIASTHHLPFAARADRVLSLGPDWINAATPAEALAPDRLRALFGVETTGCPCCGHAVA
;
A
#
# COMPACT_ATOMS: atom_id res chain seq x y z
N MET A 1 1.97 -12.04 -52.97
CA MET A 1 0.70 -12.19 -52.23
C MET A 1 0.78 -13.47 -51.40
N GLN A 2 1.14 -13.35 -50.13
CA GLN A 2 1.11 -14.46 -49.15
C GLN A 2 0.35 -13.94 -47.93
N GLY A 3 -0.81 -14.52 -47.67
CA GLY A 3 -1.70 -14.16 -46.56
C GLY A 3 -1.20 -14.78 -45.26
N ARG A 4 -1.03 -13.94 -44.23
CA ARG A 4 -0.76 -14.35 -42.85
C ARG A 4 -2.07 -14.72 -42.17
N GLU A 5 -2.23 -15.99 -41.81
CA GLU A 5 -3.30 -16.45 -40.92
C GLU A 5 -2.99 -16.04 -39.48
N ALA A 6 -3.88 -15.25 -38.89
CA ALA A 6 -3.83 -14.83 -37.50
C ALA A 6 -4.35 -15.96 -36.58
N ARG A 7 -3.46 -16.53 -35.77
CA ARG A 7 -3.81 -17.38 -34.63
C ARG A 7 -4.62 -16.58 -33.61
N ARG A 8 -5.94 -16.79 -33.58
CA ARG A 8 -6.81 -16.34 -32.49
C ARG A 8 -6.54 -17.21 -31.26
N HIS A 9 -5.78 -16.69 -30.30
CA HIS A 9 -5.76 -17.22 -28.94
C HIS A 9 -7.15 -17.01 -28.31
N ARG A 10 -7.95 -18.07 -28.24
CA ARG A 10 -9.09 -18.14 -27.33
C ARG A 10 -8.52 -18.16 -25.92
N ALA A 11 -8.63 -17.05 -25.19
CA ALA A 11 -8.48 -17.05 -23.75
C ALA A 11 -9.55 -17.99 -23.18
N GLY A 12 -9.13 -19.15 -22.65
CA GLY A 12 -10.02 -20.06 -21.97
C GLY A 12 -10.62 -19.38 -20.75
N LEU A 13 -11.93 -19.50 -20.55
CA LEU A 13 -12.56 -19.05 -19.32
C LEU A 13 -11.95 -19.81 -18.13
N PRO A 14 -11.58 -19.13 -17.04
CA PRO A 14 -11.03 -19.78 -15.85
C PRO A 14 -12.04 -20.74 -15.20
N ASP A 15 -11.49 -21.81 -14.61
CA ASP A 15 -12.16 -22.95 -14.00
C ASP A 15 -13.20 -22.51 -12.92
N PRO A 16 -14.44 -23.04 -12.92
CA PRO A 16 -15.48 -22.70 -11.95
C PRO A 16 -15.09 -22.88 -10.46
N VAL A 17 -14.08 -23.70 -10.15
CA VAL A 17 -13.58 -23.85 -8.76
C VAL A 17 -12.85 -22.60 -8.25
N HIS A 18 -12.25 -21.79 -9.13
CA HIS A 18 -11.58 -20.52 -8.74
C HIS A 18 -12.59 -19.46 -8.30
N ARG A 19 -13.76 -19.41 -8.93
CA ARG A 19 -14.78 -18.36 -8.72
C ARG A 19 -15.37 -18.36 -7.31
N GLN A 20 -15.37 -19.50 -6.62
CA GLN A 20 -15.93 -19.61 -5.26
C GLN A 20 -14.95 -19.22 -4.15
N ARG A 21 -13.64 -19.17 -4.43
CA ARG A 21 -12.65 -18.63 -3.47
C ARG A 21 -12.56 -17.10 -3.50
N GLU A 22 -12.90 -16.47 -4.63
CA GLU A 22 -12.82 -15.01 -4.85
C GLU A 22 -13.87 -14.18 -4.09
N ALA A 23 -14.97 -14.82 -3.65
CA ALA A 23 -16.06 -14.17 -2.92
C ALA A 23 -15.62 -13.79 -1.50
N GLY A 24 -14.97 -12.63 -1.38
CA GLY A 24 -14.49 -12.08 -0.11
C GLY A 24 -13.01 -11.71 -0.11
N MET A 25 -12.24 -11.95 -1.19
CA MET A 25 -10.82 -11.62 -1.26
C MET A 25 -10.57 -10.31 -2.00
N SER A 26 -9.79 -9.41 -1.41
CA SER A 26 -9.53 -8.09 -2.01
C SER A 26 -8.26 -8.05 -2.88
N LEU A 27 -7.29 -8.95 -2.66
CA LEU A 27 -6.07 -9.02 -3.48
C LEU A 27 -5.50 -10.44 -3.54
N ILE A 28 -5.25 -10.93 -4.75
CA ILE A 28 -4.64 -12.22 -5.05
C ILE A 28 -3.48 -11.97 -6.03
N LEU A 29 -2.30 -12.45 -5.67
CA LEU A 29 -1.10 -12.44 -6.49
C LEU A 29 -0.76 -13.89 -6.83
N GLU A 30 -0.62 -14.20 -8.12
CA GLU A 30 -0.32 -15.54 -8.63
C GLU A 30 0.96 -15.47 -9.46
N GLN A 31 2.03 -16.09 -8.96
CA GLN A 31 3.37 -16.07 -9.57
C GLN A 31 3.83 -14.66 -9.98
N LEU A 32 3.44 -13.64 -9.20
CA LEU A 32 3.69 -12.25 -9.57
C LEU A 32 5.19 -11.96 -9.56
N VAL A 33 5.70 -11.45 -10.68
CA VAL A 33 7.07 -10.94 -10.78
C VAL A 33 7.01 -9.44 -11.06
N ALA A 34 7.38 -8.63 -10.08
CA ALA A 34 7.54 -7.18 -10.26
C ALA A 34 8.98 -6.85 -10.69
N GLY A 35 9.16 -5.82 -11.52
CA GLY A 35 10.49 -5.43 -11.98
C GLY A 35 10.52 -4.12 -12.74
N ARG A 36 11.72 -3.54 -12.89
CA ARG A 36 11.94 -2.31 -13.65
C ARG A 36 13.42 -2.19 -14.06
N ARG A 37 13.69 -1.82 -15.32
CA ARG A 37 15.04 -1.47 -15.83
C ARG A 37 16.11 -2.54 -15.51
N GLY A 38 15.81 -3.80 -15.78
CA GLY A 38 16.73 -4.93 -15.57
C GLY A 38 16.71 -5.53 -14.16
N PHE A 39 16.06 -4.89 -13.19
CA PHE A 39 15.79 -5.47 -11.88
C PHE A 39 14.48 -6.28 -11.90
N ARG A 40 14.49 -7.48 -11.31
CA ARG A 40 13.32 -8.35 -11.15
C ARG A 40 13.28 -8.89 -9.72
N LEU A 41 12.11 -8.89 -9.12
CA LEU A 41 11.86 -9.60 -7.88
C LEU A 41 11.66 -11.10 -8.15
N PRO A 42 11.88 -11.97 -7.16
CA PRO A 42 11.40 -13.35 -7.23
C PRO A 42 9.87 -13.40 -7.29
N SER A 43 9.33 -14.53 -7.77
CA SER A 43 7.89 -14.75 -7.86
C SER A 43 7.21 -14.72 -6.49
N LEU A 44 6.05 -14.08 -6.42
CA LEU A 44 5.24 -13.96 -5.20
C LEU A 44 3.84 -14.52 -5.42
N ASP A 45 3.46 -15.49 -4.59
CA ASP A 45 2.07 -15.88 -4.38
C ASP A 45 1.58 -15.30 -3.06
N LEU A 46 0.47 -14.57 -3.09
CA LEU A 46 -0.07 -13.93 -1.90
C LEU A 46 -1.57 -13.74 -2.01
N VAL A 47 -2.28 -14.03 -0.93
CA VAL A 47 -3.72 -13.82 -0.82
C VAL A 47 -3.98 -12.94 0.39
N LEU A 48 -4.64 -11.80 0.18
CA LEU A 48 -5.00 -10.86 1.23
C LEU A 48 -6.52 -10.63 1.27
N GLN A 49 -7.05 -10.74 2.48
CA GLN A 49 -8.44 -10.54 2.81
C GLN A 49 -8.72 -9.07 3.18
N PRO A 50 -9.94 -8.57 2.92
CA PRO A 50 -10.43 -7.29 3.40
C PRO A 50 -10.07 -7.05 4.87
N GLY A 51 -9.57 -5.84 5.16
CA GLY A 51 -9.21 -5.42 6.50
C GLY A 51 -7.86 -5.89 7.03
N GLN A 52 -7.04 -6.55 6.20
CA GLN A 52 -5.66 -6.87 6.57
C GLN A 52 -4.72 -5.68 6.34
N VAL A 53 -3.86 -5.41 7.32
CA VAL A 53 -2.69 -4.54 7.21
C VAL A 53 -1.43 -5.39 7.04
N VAL A 54 -0.70 -5.15 5.97
CA VAL A 54 0.55 -5.82 5.64
C VAL A 54 1.69 -4.83 5.74
N ALA A 55 2.70 -5.13 6.55
CA ALA A 55 3.95 -4.38 6.54
C ALA A 55 4.89 -4.95 5.49
N LEU A 56 5.39 -4.10 4.60
CA LEU A 56 6.35 -4.45 3.56
C LEU A 56 7.74 -4.00 4.00
N ILE A 57 8.60 -4.95 4.37
CA ILE A 57 9.95 -4.67 4.88
C ILE A 57 11.03 -5.16 3.91
N GLY A 58 12.21 -4.56 3.99
CA GLY A 58 13.35 -4.87 3.13
C GLY A 58 14.38 -3.74 3.15
N PRO A 59 15.64 -3.99 2.77
CA PRO A 59 16.64 -2.93 2.71
C PRO A 59 16.29 -1.86 1.65
N ASN A 60 17.03 -0.75 1.69
CA ASN A 60 16.91 0.27 0.64
C ASN A 60 17.29 -0.32 -0.71
N GLY A 61 16.51 -0.04 -1.74
CA GLY A 61 16.74 -0.59 -3.09
C GLY A 61 16.22 -2.02 -3.30
N ALA A 62 15.66 -2.70 -2.29
CA ALA A 62 15.12 -4.06 -2.42
C ALA A 62 13.89 -4.19 -3.34
N GLY A 63 13.40 -3.08 -3.93
CA GLY A 63 12.26 -3.10 -4.84
C GLY A 63 10.89 -2.89 -4.18
N LYS A 64 10.81 -2.45 -2.90
CA LYS A 64 9.54 -2.15 -2.20
C LYS A 64 8.62 -1.23 -3.02
N THR A 65 9.11 -0.05 -3.41
CA THR A 65 8.38 0.91 -4.27
C THR A 65 8.02 0.31 -5.63
N THR A 66 8.88 -0.53 -6.22
CA THR A 66 8.60 -1.21 -7.50
C THR A 66 7.43 -2.17 -7.35
N LEU A 67 7.40 -2.96 -6.27
CA LEU A 67 6.29 -3.84 -5.96
C LEU A 67 5.00 -3.03 -5.74
N LEU A 68 5.03 -2.00 -4.89
CA LEU A 68 3.84 -1.16 -4.65
C LEU A 68 3.31 -0.52 -5.94
N LYS A 69 4.19 0.00 -6.82
CA LYS A 69 3.76 0.56 -8.10
C LYS A 69 3.18 -0.50 -9.04
N THR A 70 3.73 -1.71 -9.05
CA THR A 70 3.19 -2.83 -9.83
C THR A 70 1.81 -3.23 -9.32
N LEU A 71 1.65 -3.35 -7.99
CA LEU A 71 0.37 -3.58 -7.34
C LEU A 71 -0.63 -2.44 -7.60
N ALA A 72 -0.17 -1.19 -7.76
CA ALA A 72 -1.02 -0.06 -8.10
C ALA A 72 -1.46 -0.05 -9.58
N GLY A 73 -0.85 -0.87 -10.44
CA GLY A 73 -1.02 -0.80 -11.90
C GLY A 73 -0.27 0.36 -12.56
N LEU A 74 0.72 0.94 -11.87
CA LEU A 74 1.60 2.00 -12.42
C LEU A 74 2.84 1.43 -13.11
N LEU A 75 3.11 0.14 -12.92
CA LEU A 75 4.11 -0.64 -13.64
C LEU A 75 3.47 -1.96 -14.04
N ASP A 76 3.76 -2.43 -15.25
CA ASP A 76 3.30 -3.74 -15.69
C ASP A 76 4.07 -4.86 -14.97
N PRO A 77 3.40 -5.93 -14.55
CA PRO A 77 4.08 -7.12 -14.05
C PRO A 77 4.98 -7.69 -15.15
N GLN A 78 6.17 -8.17 -14.77
CA GLN A 78 7.06 -8.88 -15.69
C GLN A 78 6.59 -10.32 -15.93
N ASP A 79 5.86 -10.89 -14.98
CA ASP A 79 5.21 -12.20 -15.07
C ASP A 79 4.09 -12.31 -14.02
N GLY A 80 3.25 -13.34 -14.15
CA GLY A 80 2.16 -13.63 -13.22
C GLY A 80 0.93 -12.72 -13.36
N ARG A 81 0.05 -12.76 -12.35
CA ARG A 81 -1.24 -12.06 -12.35
C ARG A 81 -1.53 -11.36 -11.03
N ILE A 82 -2.23 -10.23 -11.14
CA ILE A 82 -2.84 -9.51 -10.02
C ILE A 82 -4.35 -9.53 -10.21
N SER A 83 -5.08 -10.09 -9.24
CA SER A 83 -6.55 -10.09 -9.20
C SER A 83 -7.02 -9.35 -7.95
N ARG A 84 -7.97 -8.42 -8.07
CA ARG A 84 -8.46 -7.59 -6.95
C ARG A 84 -9.92 -7.17 -7.13
N SER A 85 -10.66 -7.04 -6.02
CA SER A 85 -12.08 -6.68 -6.00
C SER A 85 -12.36 -5.16 -6.02
N GLY A 86 -11.57 -4.39 -6.78
CA GLY A 86 -11.70 -2.92 -6.85
C GLY A 86 -10.43 -2.22 -7.32
N ALA A 87 -10.42 -0.89 -7.26
CA ALA A 87 -9.24 -0.11 -7.58
C ALA A 87 -8.18 -0.18 -6.46
N ALA A 88 -6.93 0.09 -6.83
CA ALA A 88 -5.84 0.30 -5.89
C ALA A 88 -5.50 1.79 -5.82
N ALA A 89 -5.25 2.29 -4.61
CA ALA A 89 -4.75 3.63 -4.36
C ALA A 89 -3.29 3.56 -3.91
N TRP A 90 -2.41 4.31 -4.57
CA TRP A 90 -1.02 4.43 -4.17
C TRP A 90 -0.75 5.79 -3.54
N LEU A 91 -0.21 5.78 -2.33
CA LEU A 91 0.32 6.93 -1.62
C LEU A 91 1.85 6.90 -1.78
N PRO A 92 2.45 7.86 -2.51
CA PRO A 92 3.88 7.91 -2.72
C PRO A 92 4.62 8.32 -1.43
N PRO A 93 5.95 8.14 -1.38
CA PRO A 93 6.72 8.47 -0.18
C PRO A 93 6.62 9.98 0.17
N PRO A 94 6.85 10.34 1.44
CA PRO A 94 6.81 11.73 1.88
C PRO A 94 7.66 12.65 1.00
N GLY A 95 7.12 13.84 0.69
CA GLY A 95 7.78 14.84 -0.17
C GLY A 95 7.64 14.60 -1.69
N ALA A 96 7.07 13.48 -2.13
CA ALA A 96 6.83 13.22 -3.56
C ALA A 96 5.62 13.98 -4.13
N VAL A 97 4.76 14.52 -3.26
CA VAL A 97 3.59 15.33 -3.63
C VAL A 97 3.87 16.77 -3.24
N SER A 98 3.79 17.68 -4.20
CA SER A 98 3.69 19.12 -3.96
C SER A 98 2.44 19.62 -4.66
N ALA A 99 1.68 20.46 -3.97
CA ALA A 99 0.39 20.91 -4.44
C ALA A 99 0.10 22.31 -3.89
N GLY A 100 -0.08 23.28 -4.78
CA GLY A 100 -0.56 24.63 -4.46
C GLY A 100 -2.02 24.69 -3.99
N PHE A 101 -2.58 23.57 -3.54
CA PHE A 101 -3.93 23.41 -3.05
C PHE A 101 -3.97 23.47 -1.51
N SER A 102 -5.13 23.78 -0.95
CA SER A 102 -5.36 23.60 0.49
C SER A 102 -5.47 22.11 0.84
N ALA A 103 -5.30 21.77 2.11
CA ALA A 103 -5.46 20.39 2.60
C ALA A 103 -6.82 19.79 2.20
N LEU A 104 -7.91 20.57 2.31
CA LEU A 104 -9.25 20.15 1.91
C LEU A 104 -9.31 19.75 0.44
N HIS A 105 -8.76 20.57 -0.45
CA HIS A 105 -8.74 20.30 -1.88
C HIS A 105 -7.89 19.06 -2.21
N VAL A 106 -6.74 18.88 -1.54
CA VAL A 106 -5.91 17.66 -1.69
C VAL A 106 -6.71 16.40 -1.35
N VAL A 107 -7.49 16.42 -0.27
CA VAL A 107 -8.36 15.30 0.09
C VAL A 107 -9.47 15.10 -0.94
N ALA A 108 -10.16 16.17 -1.32
CA ALA A 108 -11.28 16.12 -2.28
C ALA A 108 -10.87 15.55 -3.65
N LEU A 109 -9.62 15.78 -4.08
CA LEU A 109 -9.05 15.16 -5.30
C LEU A 109 -9.03 13.62 -5.26
N GLY A 110 -9.16 12.98 -4.09
CA GLY A 110 -9.38 11.53 -3.99
C GLY A 110 -10.66 11.04 -4.69
N ARG A 111 -11.64 11.93 -4.92
CA ARG A 111 -12.90 11.63 -5.63
C ARG A 111 -12.89 12.04 -7.10
N ALA A 112 -11.84 12.69 -7.58
CA ALA A 112 -11.76 13.18 -8.96
C ALA A 112 -12.00 12.06 -10.01
N GLY A 113 -11.55 10.83 -9.71
CA GLY A 113 -11.76 9.67 -10.59
C GLY A 113 -13.22 9.21 -10.74
N ARG A 114 -14.14 9.64 -9.87
CA ARG A 114 -15.57 9.27 -9.96
C ARG A 114 -16.27 9.92 -11.16
N ARG A 115 -15.69 11.00 -11.71
CA ARG A 115 -16.36 11.83 -12.70
C ARG A 115 -15.41 12.13 -13.86
N VAL A 116 -15.42 11.25 -14.85
CA VAL A 116 -14.55 11.35 -16.05
C VAL A 116 -14.89 12.58 -16.93
N TRP A 117 -16.07 13.20 -16.76
CA TRP A 117 -16.59 14.25 -17.65
C TRP A 117 -17.06 15.55 -16.96
N SER A 118 -16.86 15.73 -15.64
CA SER A 118 -17.33 16.94 -14.94
C SER A 118 -16.24 17.97 -14.68
N ALA A 119 -16.60 19.26 -14.75
CA ALA A 119 -15.71 20.41 -14.76
C ALA A 119 -15.06 20.81 -13.42
N GLY A 120 -15.14 20.01 -12.35
CA GLY A 120 -14.51 20.34 -11.07
C GLY A 120 -15.03 19.54 -9.88
N LEU A 121 -14.49 19.87 -8.70
CA LEU A 121 -14.94 19.34 -7.41
C LEU A 121 -16.32 19.88 -7.06
N THR A 122 -17.18 19.03 -6.51
CA THR A 122 -18.52 19.41 -6.06
C THR A 122 -18.57 19.69 -4.55
N PRO A 123 -19.61 20.36 -4.04
CA PRO A 123 -19.84 20.50 -2.60
C PRO A 123 -19.79 19.14 -1.87
N ASP A 124 -20.42 18.10 -2.42
CA ASP A 124 -20.38 16.74 -1.86
C ASP A 124 -18.94 16.18 -1.73
N ASP A 125 -18.06 16.51 -2.67
CA ASP A 125 -16.66 16.08 -2.62
C ASP A 125 -15.89 16.80 -1.52
N LEU A 126 -16.19 18.09 -1.31
CA LEU A 126 -15.63 18.90 -0.22
C LEU A 126 -16.16 18.45 1.15
N ASP A 127 -17.45 18.09 1.24
CA ASP A 127 -18.05 17.61 2.49
C ASP A 127 -17.48 16.24 2.90
N ALA A 128 -17.35 15.32 1.94
CA ALA A 128 -16.67 14.04 2.16
C ALA A 128 -15.20 14.26 2.59
N ALA A 129 -14.50 15.21 1.97
CA ALA A 129 -13.13 15.54 2.33
C ALA A 129 -13.02 16.12 3.76
N ARG A 130 -13.97 16.97 4.15
CA ARG A 130 -14.02 17.54 5.50
C ARG A 130 -14.30 16.47 6.54
N ALA A 131 -15.21 15.55 6.26
CA ALA A 131 -15.47 14.39 7.11
C ALA A 131 -14.22 13.52 7.31
N ALA A 132 -13.45 13.27 6.24
CA ALA A 132 -12.19 12.52 6.33
C ALA A 132 -11.12 13.25 7.16
N LEU A 133 -10.97 14.57 7.00
CA LEU A 133 -10.06 15.36 7.84
C LEU A 133 -10.46 15.35 9.31
N THR A 134 -11.76 15.43 9.62
CA THR A 134 -12.29 15.32 10.99
C THR A 134 -11.99 13.95 11.58
N ARG A 135 -12.19 12.87 10.81
CA ARG A 135 -11.90 11.49 11.25
C ARG A 135 -10.44 11.31 11.70
N LEU A 136 -9.51 12.00 11.04
CA LEU A 136 -8.08 11.96 11.38
C LEU A 136 -7.66 13.09 12.34
N GLN A 137 -8.61 13.80 12.95
CA GLN A 137 -8.36 14.88 13.91
C GLN A 137 -7.50 16.03 13.35
N VAL A 138 -7.58 16.27 12.04
CA VAL A 138 -6.82 17.32 11.32
C VAL A 138 -7.74 18.33 10.62
N ALA A 139 -8.99 18.45 11.06
CA ALA A 139 -9.97 19.40 10.50
C ALA A 139 -9.47 20.86 10.50
N GLY A 140 -8.71 21.26 11.54
CA GLY A 140 -8.11 22.61 11.63
C GLY A 140 -7.06 22.92 10.55
N LEU A 141 -6.66 21.94 9.73
CA LEU A 141 -5.74 22.12 8.62
C LEU A 141 -6.45 22.38 7.28
N ALA A 142 -7.78 22.22 7.20
CA ALA A 142 -8.54 22.18 5.95
C ALA A 142 -8.21 23.32 4.97
N ASP A 143 -8.14 24.56 5.49
CA ASP A 143 -7.93 25.76 4.67
C ASP A 143 -6.46 26.15 4.52
N ARG A 144 -5.55 25.44 5.20
CA ARG A 144 -4.10 25.70 5.10
C ARG A 144 -3.56 25.18 3.77
N PRO A 145 -2.66 25.92 3.11
CA PRO A 145 -1.91 25.40 1.96
C PRO A 145 -1.14 24.13 2.32
N PHE A 146 -1.26 23.08 1.51
CA PHE A 146 -0.65 21.78 1.78
C PHE A 146 0.88 21.86 1.92
N ASP A 147 1.53 22.65 1.06
CA ASP A 147 2.98 22.86 1.09
C ASP A 147 3.47 23.62 2.35
N ARG A 148 2.56 24.18 3.17
CA ARG A 148 2.87 24.87 4.45
C ARG A 148 2.59 24.00 5.69
N LEU A 149 2.23 22.74 5.50
CA LEU A 149 2.02 21.79 6.59
C LEU A 149 3.36 21.12 6.96
N SER A 150 3.47 20.62 8.20
CA SER A 150 4.60 19.76 8.56
C SER A 150 4.52 18.42 7.80
N SER A 151 5.63 17.69 7.69
CA SER A 151 5.65 16.37 7.04
C SER A 151 4.60 15.41 7.61
N GLY A 152 4.44 15.36 8.94
CA GLY A 152 3.41 14.54 9.59
C GLY A 152 1.99 14.99 9.28
N GLN A 153 1.74 16.30 9.22
CA GLN A 153 0.45 16.85 8.82
C GLN A 153 0.13 16.55 7.35
N GLN A 154 1.11 16.71 6.45
CA GLN A 154 0.97 16.35 5.04
C GLN A 154 0.62 14.87 4.89
N GLN A 155 1.30 14.01 5.65
CA GLN A 155 1.07 12.58 5.61
C GLN A 155 -0.36 12.21 6.05
N LEU A 156 -0.85 12.80 7.14
CA LEU A 156 -2.24 12.61 7.59
C LEU A 156 -3.24 13.11 6.55
N VAL A 157 -2.98 14.25 5.90
CA VAL A 157 -3.84 14.77 4.82
C VAL A 157 -3.83 13.82 3.61
N LEU A 158 -2.68 13.26 3.22
CA LEU A 158 -2.60 12.30 2.13
C LEU A 158 -3.31 10.98 2.47
N ILE A 159 -3.29 10.55 3.74
CA ILE A 159 -4.06 9.38 4.19
C ILE A 159 -5.56 9.71 4.27
N ALA A 160 -5.95 10.92 4.68
CA ALA A 160 -7.34 11.39 4.65
C ALA A 160 -7.92 11.29 3.23
N ARG A 161 -7.14 11.62 2.21
CA ARG A 161 -7.51 11.45 0.79
C ARG A 161 -7.90 10.01 0.45
N LEU A 162 -7.24 9.01 1.07
CA LEU A 162 -7.57 7.60 0.82
C LEU A 162 -9.00 7.28 1.28
N PHE A 163 -9.49 7.87 2.38
CA PHE A 163 -10.85 7.62 2.87
C PHE A 163 -11.94 7.99 1.87
N VAL A 164 -11.73 9.03 1.07
CA VAL A 164 -12.72 9.47 0.09
C VAL A 164 -12.54 8.81 -1.29
N GLN A 165 -11.42 8.10 -1.50
CA GLN A 165 -11.13 7.38 -2.72
C GLN A 165 -11.76 5.97 -2.68
N ASP A 166 -12.45 5.58 -3.77
CA ASP A 166 -13.02 4.24 -3.93
C ASP A 166 -11.94 3.22 -4.27
N ALA A 167 -11.17 2.82 -3.25
CA ALA A 167 -10.08 1.84 -3.40
C ALA A 167 -10.22 0.70 -2.39
N ALA A 168 -10.22 -0.53 -2.90
CA ALA A 168 -10.23 -1.75 -2.10
C ALA A 168 -8.84 -2.09 -1.55
N VAL A 169 -7.79 -1.59 -2.20
CA VAL A 169 -6.39 -1.79 -1.82
C VAL A 169 -5.70 -0.43 -1.67
N CYS A 170 -5.08 -0.18 -0.51
CA CYS A 170 -4.27 0.99 -0.24
C CYS A 170 -2.80 0.59 -0.14
N LEU A 171 -1.94 1.24 -0.93
CA LEU A 171 -0.52 0.94 -1.07
C LEU A 171 0.24 2.18 -0.61
N LEU A 172 0.86 2.13 0.56
CA LEU A 172 1.51 3.28 1.17
C LEU A 172 3.02 3.08 1.14
N ASP A 173 3.74 4.00 0.50
CA ASP A 173 5.19 3.94 0.45
C ASP A 173 5.80 4.75 1.60
N GLU A 174 6.48 4.10 2.53
CA GLU A 174 7.16 4.68 3.69
C GLU A 174 6.29 5.68 4.49
N PRO A 175 5.05 5.33 4.91
CA PRO A 175 4.13 6.30 5.45
C PRO A 175 4.52 6.82 6.84
N LEU A 176 5.48 6.17 7.51
CA LEU A 176 5.97 6.53 8.83
C LEU A 176 7.35 7.19 8.79
N ALA A 177 7.92 7.41 7.59
CA ALA A 177 9.25 7.99 7.47
C ALA A 177 9.25 9.48 7.89
N LEU A 178 10.34 9.88 8.57
CA LEU A 178 10.58 11.26 8.98
C LEU A 178 9.48 11.84 9.91
N LEU A 179 8.82 10.98 10.69
CA LEU A 179 7.81 11.37 11.68
C LEU A 179 8.36 11.22 13.09
N ASP A 180 7.95 12.15 13.97
CA ASP A 180 8.10 11.96 15.41
C ASP A 180 7.13 10.86 15.92
N PRO A 181 7.34 10.33 17.14
CA PRO A 181 6.52 9.23 17.67
C PRO A 181 5.02 9.55 17.73
N ALA A 182 4.63 10.80 17.99
CA ALA A 182 3.22 11.18 18.11
C ALA A 182 2.52 11.15 16.75
N HIS A 183 3.13 11.73 15.71
CA HIS A 183 2.60 11.69 14.34
C HIS A 183 2.64 10.26 13.78
N ALA A 184 3.69 9.47 14.07
CA ALA A 184 3.75 8.07 13.70
C ALA A 184 2.55 7.29 14.24
N GLN A 185 2.22 7.45 15.53
CA GLN A 185 1.05 6.82 16.15
C GLN A 185 -0.27 7.25 15.50
N GLN A 186 -0.43 8.54 15.16
CA GLN A 186 -1.61 9.03 14.45
C GLN A 186 -1.74 8.39 13.06
N VAL A 187 -0.63 8.27 12.32
CA VAL A 187 -0.59 7.62 11.01
C VAL A 187 -0.90 6.12 11.12
N GLU A 188 -0.33 5.41 12.10
CA GLU A 188 -0.66 4.00 12.36
C GLU A 188 -2.15 3.82 12.65
N THR A 189 -2.73 4.72 13.44
CA THR A 189 -4.18 4.73 13.74
C THR A 189 -5.01 4.96 12.48
N ALA A 190 -4.60 5.89 11.62
CA ALA A 190 -5.26 6.16 10.34
C ALA A 190 -5.21 4.95 9.39
N ILE A 191 -4.06 4.27 9.30
CA ILE A 191 -3.88 3.03 8.53
C ILE A 191 -4.83 1.94 9.04
N ARG A 192 -4.94 1.77 10.36
CA ARG A 192 -5.88 0.81 10.96
C ARG A 192 -7.33 1.17 10.68
N ALA A 193 -7.66 2.44 10.69
CA ALA A 193 -9.00 2.92 10.36
C ALA A 193 -9.38 2.66 8.89
N LEU A 194 -8.44 2.69 7.95
CA LEU A 194 -8.67 2.28 6.55
C LEU A 194 -8.95 0.77 6.46
N ALA A 195 -8.17 -0.04 7.16
CA ALA A 195 -8.36 -1.49 7.19
C ALA A 195 -9.71 -1.86 7.83
N ALA A 196 -10.12 -1.18 8.89
CA ALA A 196 -11.43 -1.37 9.53
C ALA A 196 -12.63 -1.09 8.59
N GLU A 197 -12.44 -0.37 7.48
CA GLU A 197 -13.46 -0.19 6.42
C GLU A 197 -13.48 -1.34 5.40
N GLY A 198 -12.77 -2.44 5.67
CA GLY A 198 -12.67 -3.59 4.77
C GLY A 198 -11.64 -3.42 3.64
N ARG A 199 -10.72 -2.46 3.76
CA ARG A 199 -9.65 -2.27 2.75
C ARG A 199 -8.44 -3.14 3.09
N VAL A 200 -7.75 -3.66 2.09
CA VAL A 200 -6.38 -4.18 2.30
C VAL A 200 -5.42 -3.01 2.29
N VAL A 201 -4.51 -2.96 3.26
CA VAL A 201 -3.48 -1.93 3.33
C VAL A 201 -2.11 -2.59 3.30
N ILE A 202 -1.26 -2.21 2.34
CA ILE A 202 0.14 -2.62 2.28
C ILE A 202 1.00 -1.37 2.47
N ALA A 203 1.79 -1.33 3.54
CA ALA A 203 2.63 -0.19 3.86
C ALA A 203 4.10 -0.60 3.89
N SER A 204 4.94 -0.03 3.02
CA SER A 204 6.39 -0.21 3.13
C SER A 204 6.91 0.53 4.35
N THR A 205 7.83 -0.08 5.10
CA THR A 205 8.33 0.53 6.34
C THR A 205 9.67 -0.03 6.79
N HIS A 206 10.43 0.80 7.48
CA HIS A 206 11.56 0.40 8.33
C HIS A 206 11.22 0.45 9.83
N HIS A 207 10.01 0.88 10.18
CA HIS A 207 9.54 0.97 11.57
C HIS A 207 9.09 -0.40 12.08
N LEU A 208 10.01 -1.14 12.71
CA LEU A 208 9.75 -2.49 13.22
C LEU A 208 8.57 -2.59 14.20
N PRO A 209 8.30 -1.60 15.09
CA PRO A 209 7.12 -1.66 15.95
C PRO A 209 5.79 -1.66 15.18
N PHE A 210 5.72 -0.97 14.05
CA PHE A 210 4.54 -1.02 13.16
C PHE A 210 4.44 -2.38 12.49
N ALA A 211 5.56 -2.90 11.96
CA ALA A 211 5.60 -4.23 11.34
C ALA A 211 5.21 -5.34 12.33
N ALA A 212 5.59 -5.22 13.59
CA ALA A 212 5.23 -6.17 14.65
C ALA A 212 3.73 -6.18 14.95
N ARG A 213 3.03 -5.07 14.72
CA ARG A 213 1.59 -4.95 14.93
C ARG A 213 0.79 -5.31 13.68
N ALA A 214 1.42 -5.41 12.50
CA ALA A 214 0.76 -5.78 11.23
C ALA A 214 0.10 -7.17 11.31
N ASP A 215 -0.88 -7.43 10.44
CA ASP A 215 -1.51 -8.75 10.35
C ASP A 215 -0.61 -9.75 9.61
N ARG A 216 0.19 -9.24 8.68
CA ARG A 216 1.21 -9.97 7.92
C ARG A 216 2.44 -9.09 7.71
N VAL A 217 3.59 -9.73 7.53
CA VAL A 217 4.82 -9.05 7.10
C VAL A 217 5.28 -9.68 5.79
N LEU A 218 5.43 -8.85 4.77
CA LEU A 218 6.02 -9.19 3.48
C LEU A 218 7.47 -8.71 3.46
N SER A 219 8.39 -9.65 3.45
CA SER A 219 9.83 -9.40 3.51
C SER A 219 10.45 -9.53 2.12
N LEU A 220 11.18 -8.50 1.69
CA LEU A 220 11.94 -8.47 0.44
C LEU A 220 13.42 -8.50 0.78
N GLY A 221 14.07 -9.64 0.53
CA GLY A 221 15.52 -9.76 0.54
C GLY A 221 16.14 -9.49 -0.84
N PRO A 222 17.46 -9.69 -0.99
CA PRO A 222 18.14 -9.54 -2.27
C PRO A 222 17.57 -10.44 -3.37
N ASP A 223 17.41 -11.73 -3.08
CA ASP A 223 17.01 -12.77 -4.05
C ASP A 223 15.79 -13.59 -3.60
N TRP A 224 15.08 -13.13 -2.57
CA TRP A 224 13.92 -13.84 -2.03
C TRP A 224 12.82 -12.87 -1.60
N ILE A 225 11.58 -13.36 -1.65
CA ILE A 225 10.40 -12.67 -1.16
C ILE A 225 9.53 -13.65 -0.39
N ASN A 226 9.02 -13.26 0.77
CA ASN A 226 8.16 -14.14 1.58
C ASN A 226 7.15 -13.34 2.41
N ALA A 227 5.93 -13.85 2.52
CA ALA A 227 4.92 -13.37 3.44
C ALA A 227 4.80 -14.32 4.64
N ALA A 228 4.93 -13.79 5.85
CA ALA A 228 4.81 -14.56 7.08
C ALA A 228 4.06 -13.80 8.16
N THR A 229 3.82 -14.45 9.31
CA THR A 229 3.33 -13.74 10.50
C THR A 229 4.42 -12.77 11.01
N PRO A 230 4.05 -11.72 11.77
CA PRO A 230 5.04 -10.81 12.35
C PRO A 230 6.09 -11.53 13.22
N ALA A 231 5.69 -12.55 13.97
CA ALA A 231 6.59 -13.32 14.81
C ALA A 231 7.66 -14.07 14.00
N GLU A 232 7.27 -14.68 12.88
CA GLU A 232 8.18 -15.40 11.99
C GLU A 232 9.07 -14.44 11.20
N ALA A 233 8.50 -13.37 10.65
CA ALA A 233 9.21 -12.44 9.78
C ALA A 233 10.22 -11.55 10.52
N LEU A 234 9.91 -11.20 11.77
CA LEU A 234 10.76 -10.37 12.62
C LEU A 234 11.62 -11.19 13.58
N ALA A 235 11.67 -12.51 13.39
CA ALA A 235 12.60 -13.36 14.11
C ALA A 235 14.05 -12.86 13.90
N PRO A 236 14.91 -12.92 14.92
CA PRO A 236 16.28 -12.41 14.88
C PRO A 236 17.08 -12.83 13.64
N ASP A 237 17.03 -14.12 13.28
CA ASP A 237 17.74 -14.65 12.11
C ASP A 237 17.20 -14.10 10.79
N ARG A 238 15.89 -13.80 10.73
CA ARG A 238 15.28 -13.17 9.55
C ARG A 238 15.70 -11.72 9.43
N LEU A 239 15.74 -10.98 10.54
CA LEU A 239 16.22 -9.58 10.54
C LEU A 239 17.71 -9.50 10.20
N ARG A 240 18.54 -10.42 10.73
CA ARG A 240 19.94 -10.58 10.34
C ARG A 240 20.07 -10.84 8.84
N ALA A 241 19.30 -11.77 8.30
CA ALA A 241 19.32 -12.07 6.86
C ALA A 241 18.84 -10.90 5.98
N LEU A 242 17.91 -10.06 6.48
CA LEU A 242 17.32 -8.96 5.71
C LEU A 242 18.15 -7.68 5.75
N PHE A 243 18.73 -7.36 6.90
CA PHE A 243 19.36 -6.07 7.17
C PHE A 243 20.83 -6.16 7.62
N GLY A 244 21.37 -7.37 7.86
CA GLY A 244 22.73 -7.55 8.33
C GLY A 244 22.99 -7.05 9.76
N VAL A 245 21.94 -6.81 10.56
CA VAL A 245 22.05 -6.33 11.95
C VAL A 245 21.88 -7.46 12.95
N GLU A 246 22.75 -7.50 13.96
CA GLU A 246 22.58 -8.36 15.12
C GLU A 246 21.51 -7.78 16.06
N THR A 247 20.37 -8.45 16.18
CA THR A 247 19.34 -8.13 17.18
C THR A 247 19.50 -9.05 18.39
N THR A 248 19.39 -8.52 19.62
CA THR A 248 19.45 -9.31 20.87
C THR A 248 18.14 -10.03 21.20
N GLY A 249 17.06 -9.80 20.45
CA GLY A 249 15.78 -10.52 20.56
C GLY A 249 14.74 -10.09 19.53
N CYS A 250 13.60 -10.81 19.44
CA CYS A 250 12.52 -10.44 18.50
C CYS A 250 11.91 -9.09 18.91
N PRO A 251 11.80 -8.09 18.01
CA PRO A 251 11.10 -6.83 18.29
C PRO A 251 9.61 -7.03 18.59
N CYS A 252 9.06 -8.17 18.17
CA CYS A 252 7.66 -8.52 18.31
C CYS A 252 7.26 -8.99 19.71
N CYS A 253 8.10 -9.81 20.35
CA CYS A 253 7.75 -10.54 21.58
C CYS A 253 8.87 -10.53 22.63
N GLY A 254 10.02 -9.91 22.34
CA GLY A 254 11.15 -9.83 23.25
C GLY A 254 11.90 -11.14 23.50
N HIS A 255 11.58 -12.22 22.76
CA HIS A 255 12.32 -13.48 22.90
C HIS A 255 13.80 -13.28 22.55
N ALA A 256 14.67 -13.63 23.49
CA ALA A 256 16.12 -13.56 23.33
C ALA A 256 16.61 -14.56 22.29
N VAL A 257 17.68 -14.20 21.57
CA VAL A 257 18.43 -15.13 20.71
C VAL A 257 19.26 -16.04 21.62
N ALA A 258 19.07 -17.35 21.52
CA ALA A 258 19.95 -18.33 22.19
C ALA A 258 21.30 -18.41 21.48
#